data_AF-A0A1Q3DG10-F1
#
_entry.id   AF-A0A1Q3DG10-F1
#
_cell.length_a   1.000
_cell.length_b   1.000
_cell.length_c   1.000
_cell.angle_alpha   90.00
_cell.angle_beta   90.00
_cell.angle_gamma   90.00
#
_symmetry.space_group_name_H-M   'P 1'
#
loop_
_entity.id
_entity.type
_entity.pdbx_description
1 polymer ?
#
loop_
_entity_poly.entity_id
_entity_poly.type
_entity_poly.pdbx_seq_one_letter_code
_entity_poly.pdbx_strand_id
1 'polypeptide(L)'
;MPEGLQHIQFHPGKNVGIGKDHTIFSLIDGLVKFEIFGPDRKQISVYPRVVQPKNPNSARKRENFRLREHKKAGKEGFVAKSQLVLAAAVDAADSNPVC
;
A
#
# COMPACT_ATOMS: atom_id res chain seq x y z
N MET A 1 45.70 3.42 -22.64
CA MET A 1 45.49 3.54 -21.17
C MET A 1 44.03 3.81 -20.91
N PRO A 2 43.36 3.07 -20.01
CA PRO A 2 42.36 3.71 -19.18
C PRO A 2 42.85 3.61 -17.74
N GLU A 3 43.50 4.68 -17.33
CA GLU A 3 43.94 4.91 -15.96
C GLU A 3 42.71 5.04 -15.06
N GLY A 4 42.81 4.44 -13.87
CA GLY A 4 41.74 4.46 -12.87
C GLY A 4 41.00 3.15 -12.83
N LEU A 5 41.51 2.22 -12.03
CA LEU A 5 40.69 1.19 -11.39
C LEU A 5 39.69 1.94 -10.49
N GLN A 6 38.61 2.43 -11.09
CA GLN A 6 37.48 2.96 -10.35
C GLN A 6 36.90 1.76 -9.58
N HIS A 7 37.11 1.73 -8.27
CA HIS A 7 36.60 0.69 -7.36
C HIS A 7 35.07 0.85 -7.22
N ILE A 8 34.35 0.68 -8.33
CA ILE A 8 32.90 0.86 -8.42
C ILE A 8 32.35 -0.40 -9.08
N GLN A 9 31.44 -1.07 -8.37
CA GLN A 9 30.83 -2.30 -8.87
C GLN A 9 29.94 -2.05 -10.10
N PHE A 10 29.40 -0.84 -10.21
CA PHE A 10 28.49 -0.44 -11.27
C PHE A 10 28.94 0.88 -11.89
N HIS A 11 29.05 0.91 -13.21
CA HIS A 11 29.44 2.10 -13.95
C HIS A 11 28.18 2.87 -14.39
N PRO A 12 28.21 4.21 -14.33
CA PRO A 12 27.10 5.01 -14.84
C PRO A 12 27.00 4.86 -16.36
N GLY A 13 25.81 4.50 -16.83
CA GLY A 13 25.45 4.39 -18.24
C GLY A 13 24.64 5.61 -18.70
N LYS A 14 23.61 5.38 -19.52
CA LYS A 14 22.78 6.46 -20.07
C LYS A 14 21.81 7.01 -19.03
N ASN A 15 21.71 8.34 -18.96
CA ASN A 15 20.80 9.09 -18.07
C ASN A 15 21.02 8.82 -16.57
N VAL A 16 22.26 8.51 -16.19
CA VAL A 16 22.67 8.17 -14.84
C VAL A 16 23.87 9.03 -14.45
N GLY A 17 23.81 9.65 -13.26
CA GLY A 17 24.89 10.44 -12.67
C GLY A 17 25.59 9.69 -11.53
N ILE A 18 26.78 10.16 -11.17
CA ILE A 18 27.57 9.67 -10.04
C ILE A 18 27.88 10.80 -9.07
N GLY A 19 27.64 10.55 -7.78
CA GLY A 19 27.98 11.45 -6.68
C GLY A 19 29.46 11.35 -6.29
N LYS A 20 29.91 12.26 -5.45
CA LYS A 20 31.30 12.30 -4.94
C LYS A 20 31.67 11.04 -4.14
N ASP A 21 30.69 10.42 -3.51
CA ASP A 21 30.73 9.20 -2.72
C ASP A 21 30.45 7.93 -3.53
N HIS A 22 30.48 8.01 -4.86
CA HIS A 22 30.11 6.94 -5.79
C HIS A 22 28.63 6.51 -5.73
N THR A 23 27.78 7.30 -5.08
CA THR A 23 26.33 7.08 -5.10
C THR A 23 25.81 7.32 -6.52
N ILE A 24 25.03 6.37 -7.04
CA ILE A 24 24.45 6.44 -8.39
C ILE A 24 23.03 6.98 -8.29
N PHE A 25 22.70 7.98 -9.13
CA PHE A 25 21.37 8.58 -9.19
C PHE A 25 20.86 8.70 -10.64
N SER A 26 19.54 8.61 -10.81
CA SER A 26 18.89 8.77 -12.11
C SER A 26 18.66 10.25 -12.43
N LEU A 27 18.96 10.66 -13.67
CA LEU A 27 18.68 12.02 -14.16
C LEU A 27 17.26 12.17 -14.71
N ILE A 28 16.61 11.06 -15.05
CA ILE A 28 15.27 11.02 -15.62
C ILE A 28 14.39 10.00 -14.88
N ASP A 29 13.09 10.21 -14.92
CA ASP A 29 12.12 9.23 -14.48
C ASP A 29 12.00 8.10 -15.50
N GLY A 30 11.97 6.85 -15.02
CA GLY A 30 11.94 5.73 -15.93
C GLY A 30 12.13 4.38 -15.29
N LEU A 31 12.48 3.42 -16.14
CA LEU A 31 12.88 2.07 -15.76
C LEU A 31 14.40 1.99 -15.77
N VAL A 32 14.95 1.49 -14.66
CA VAL A 32 16.38 1.21 -14.53
C VAL A 32 16.67 -0.15 -15.17
N LYS A 33 17.71 -0.20 -16.02
CA LYS A 33 18.19 -1.43 -16.66
C LYS A 33 19.67 -1.62 -16.35
N PHE A 34 20.02 -2.83 -15.95
CA PHE A 34 21.39 -3.26 -15.74
C PHE A 34 21.89 -3.96 -17.00
N GLU A 35 23.05 -3.55 -17.49
CA GLU A 35 23.65 -4.10 -18.69
C GLU A 35 25.09 -4.51 -18.40
N ILE A 36 25.57 -5.50 -19.15
CA ILE A 36 26.96 -5.95 -19.08
C ILE A 36 27.78 -5.02 -19.98
N PHE A 37 28.83 -4.44 -19.41
CA PHE A 37 29.75 -3.54 -20.10
C PHE A 37 31.13 -4.21 -20.17
N GLY A 38 31.37 -4.93 -21.26
CA GLY A 38 32.62 -5.70 -21.44
C GLY A 38 32.63 -7.03 -20.66
N PRO A 39 33.80 -7.62 -20.39
CA PRO A 39 33.90 -8.98 -19.85
C PRO A 39 33.39 -9.11 -18.41
N ASP A 40 33.74 -8.18 -17.51
CA ASP A 40 33.45 -8.32 -16.07
C ASP A 40 32.71 -7.13 -15.44
N ARG A 41 32.45 -6.06 -16.19
CA ARG A 41 31.87 -4.82 -15.64
C ARG A 41 30.38 -4.75 -15.92
N LYS A 42 29.65 -4.11 -15.00
CA LYS A 42 28.23 -3.84 -15.14
C LYS A 42 28.01 -2.33 -15.25
N GLN A 43 27.04 -1.93 -16.06
CA GLN A 43 26.60 -0.55 -16.19
C GLN A 43 25.11 -0.43 -15.87
N ILE A 44 24.71 0.76 -15.40
CA ILE A 44 23.31 1.09 -15.10
C ILE A 44 22.85 2.17 -16.07
N SER A 45 21.77 1.92 -16.79
CA SER A 45 21.13 2.87 -17.69
C SER A 45 19.66 3.06 -17.31
N VAL A 46 19.15 4.29 -17.43
CA VAL A 46 17.74 4.60 -17.20
C VAL A 46 17.06 4.88 -18.53
N TYR A 47 15.93 4.21 -18.78
CA TYR A 47 15.10 4.39 -19.96
C TYR A 47 13.76 5.02 -19.58
N PRO A 48 13.26 5.99 -20.37
CA PRO A 48 11.97 6.62 -20.07
C PRO A 48 10.85 5.58 -20.08
N ARG A 49 10.02 5.59 -19.04
CA ARG A 49 8.90 4.66 -18.93
C ARG A 49 7.70 5.23 -19.68
N VAL A 50 7.31 4.57 -20.76
CA VAL A 50 6.00 4.80 -21.37
C VAL A 50 4.96 4.15 -20.45
N VAL A 51 4.09 4.97 -19.86
CA VAL A 51 2.98 4.49 -19.01
C VAL A 51 2.05 3.67 -19.89
N GLN A 52 2.08 2.34 -19.71
CA GLN A 52 1.11 1.48 -20.39
C GLN A 52 -0.29 1.74 -19.83
N PRO A 53 -1.32 1.81 -20.69
CA PRO A 53 -2.69 2.03 -20.26
C PRO A 53 -3.14 0.91 -19.32
N LYS A 54 -4.01 1.24 -18.38
CA LYS A 54 -4.48 0.30 -17.35
C LYS A 54 -5.22 -0.86 -18.01
N ASN A 55 -4.79 -2.10 -17.74
CA ASN A 55 -5.48 -3.29 -18.19
C ASN A 55 -6.88 -3.38 -17.53
N PRO A 56 -7.98 -3.40 -18.31
CA PRO A 56 -9.34 -3.47 -17.78
C PRO A 56 -9.61 -4.75 -16.97
N ASN A 57 -8.91 -5.85 -17.28
CA ASN A 57 -9.08 -7.14 -16.59
C ASN A 57 -8.18 -7.30 -15.36
N SER A 58 -7.48 -6.25 -14.93
CA SER A 58 -6.72 -6.27 -13.68
C SER A 58 -7.60 -5.76 -12.51
N ALA A 59 -8.32 -6.68 -11.87
CA ALA A 59 -9.06 -6.43 -10.63
C ALA A 59 -8.08 -6.16 -9.47
N ARG A 60 -7.40 -5.00 -9.49
CA ARG A 60 -6.63 -4.52 -8.34
C ARG A 60 -7.63 -4.18 -7.25
N LYS A 61 -7.79 -5.14 -6.34
CA LYS A 61 -8.58 -5.25 -5.09
C LYS A 61 -8.60 -3.97 -4.21
N ARG A 62 -9.05 -2.84 -4.76
CA ARG A 62 -9.23 -1.55 -4.06
C ARG A 62 -10.43 -1.56 -3.11
N GLU A 63 -11.33 -2.51 -3.31
CA GLU A 63 -12.60 -2.64 -2.59
C GLU A 63 -12.42 -2.97 -1.10
N ASN A 64 -11.41 -3.76 -0.75
CA ASN A 64 -11.16 -4.17 0.64
C ASN A 64 -10.77 -3.02 1.59
N PHE A 65 -10.35 -1.87 1.07
CA PHE A 65 -9.96 -0.73 1.90
C PHE A 65 -11.18 0.12 2.32
N ARG A 66 -12.14 0.33 1.42
CA ARG A 66 -13.39 1.06 1.73
C ARG A 66 -14.26 0.33 2.74
N LEU A 67 -14.25 -1.01 2.72
CA LEU A 67 -15.00 -1.85 3.65
C LEU A 67 -14.44 -1.83 5.09
N ARG A 68 -13.21 -1.38 5.31
CA ARG A 68 -12.63 -1.26 6.67
C ARG A 68 -13.16 -0.02 7.42
N GLU A 69 -13.41 1.08 6.72
CA GLU A 69 -13.94 2.31 7.33
C GLU A 69 -15.34 2.09 7.92
N HIS A 70 -16.24 1.40 7.20
CA HIS A 70 -17.59 1.11 7.70
C HIS A 70 -17.62 0.11 8.87
N LYS A 71 -16.69 -0.84 8.95
CA LYS A 71 -16.63 -1.79 10.07
C LYS A 71 -16.06 -1.19 11.36
N LYS A 72 -15.25 -0.12 11.27
CA LYS A 72 -14.74 0.59 12.45
C LYS A 72 -15.84 1.44 13.12
N ALA A 73 -16.71 2.07 12.32
CA ALA A 73 -17.84 2.85 12.83
C ALA A 73 -18.88 2.03 13.62
N GLY A 74 -18.98 0.72 13.39
CA GLY A 74 -19.88 -0.15 14.15
C GLY A 74 -19.36 -0.61 15.52
N LYS A 75 -18.04 -0.44 15.80
CA LYS A 75 -17.44 -0.90 17.06
C LYS A 75 -17.61 0.10 18.21
N GLU A 76 -18.01 1.33 17.90
CA GLU A 76 -18.35 2.36 18.88
C GLU A 76 -19.87 2.43 19.18
N GLY A 77 -20.68 1.57 18.52
CA GLY A 77 -22.13 1.47 18.74
C GLY A 77 -22.58 0.32 19.64
N PHE A 78 -21.66 -0.46 20.22
CA PHE A 78 -21.98 -1.52 21.18
C PHE A 78 -21.67 -1.06 22.61
N VAL A 79 -22.28 0.05 23.03
CA VAL A 79 -22.36 0.43 24.44
C VAL A 79 -23.84 0.66 24.76
N ALA A 80 -24.32 -0.13 25.73
CA ALA A 80 -25.56 0.03 26.48
C ALA A 80 -26.90 -0.18 25.74
N LYS A 81 -27.27 -1.45 25.53
CA LYS A 81 -28.67 -1.89 25.71
C LYS A 81 -28.78 -3.16 26.56
N SER A 82 -27.80 -3.35 27.45
CA SER A 82 -27.95 -4.15 28.66
C SER A 82 -28.81 -3.35 29.65
N GLN A 83 -29.86 -3.96 30.19
CA GLN A 83 -30.82 -3.42 31.20
C GLN A 83 -31.98 -2.56 30.66
N LEU A 84 -33.00 -3.19 30.04
CA LEU A 84 -34.40 -2.70 30.14
C LEU A 84 -35.41 -3.73 29.59
N VAL A 85 -35.46 -4.95 30.14
CA VAL A 85 -36.57 -5.89 29.89
C VAL A 85 -37.08 -6.56 31.19
N LEU A 86 -36.64 -6.14 32.38
CA LEU A 86 -37.01 -6.85 33.64
C LEU A 86 -37.76 -6.02 34.70
N ALA A 87 -38.36 -4.87 34.36
CA ALA A 87 -39.06 -4.04 35.34
C ALA A 87 -40.34 -3.43 34.76
N ALA A 88 -41.39 -4.23 34.65
CA ALA A 88 -42.83 -3.89 34.57
C ALA A 88 -43.52 -5.18 34.06
N ALA A 89 -44.35 -5.92 34.79
CA ALA A 89 -45.22 -5.58 35.89
C ALA A 89 -45.43 -6.82 36.77
N VAL A 90 -45.28 -6.63 38.09
CA VAL A 90 -45.95 -7.42 39.13
C VAL A 90 -46.63 -6.37 40.01
N ASP A 91 -47.92 -6.57 40.25
CA ASP A 91 -48.78 -6.10 41.36
C ASP A 91 -50.22 -6.01 40.77
N ALA A 92 -51.05 -7.05 40.92
CA ALA A 92 -51.87 -7.38 42.10
C ALA A 92 -53.10 -6.47 42.26
N ALA A 93 -54.28 -6.99 41.92
CA ALA A 93 -55.60 -6.82 42.57
C ALA A 93 -56.69 -7.30 41.59
N ASP A 94 -57.36 -8.43 41.77
CA ASP A 94 -58.40 -8.80 42.75
C ASP A 94 -59.81 -8.70 42.14
N SER A 95 -60.64 -9.67 42.50
CA SER A 95 -62.09 -9.79 42.34
C SER A 95 -62.71 -9.97 40.94
N ASN A 96 -63.18 -11.19 40.72
CA ASN A 96 -64.17 -11.62 39.73
C ASN A 96 -65.58 -11.36 40.29
N PRO A 97 -66.44 -10.56 39.64
CA PRO A 97 -67.89 -10.65 39.83
C PRO A 97 -68.59 -11.15 38.56
N VAL A 98 -69.15 -12.35 38.69
CA VAL A 98 -70.21 -13.05 37.95
C VAL A 98 -71.03 -12.23 36.94
N CYS A 99 -71.21 -12.81 35.74
CA CYS A 99 -72.52 -13.04 35.16
C CYS A 99 -72.54 -14.38 34.41
#